data_AF-A0A0E2AQK7-F1
#
_entry.id   AF-A0A0E2AQK7-F1
#
_cell.length_a   1.000
_cell.length_b   1.000
_cell.length_c   1.000
_cell.angle_alpha   90.00
_cell.angle_beta   90.00
_cell.angle_gamma   90.00
#
_symmetry.space_group_name_H-M   'P 1'
#
loop_
_entity.id
_entity.type
_entity.pdbx_description
1 polymer ?
#
loop_
_entity_poly.entity_id
_entity_poly.type
_entity_poly.pdbx_seq_one_letter_code
_entity_poly.pdbx_strand_id
1 'polypeptide(L)'
;MHDIVTQRLNQFLVEKNITYKELSGMILMSETSLCRKLTGSRSLDLHTLISIVACLPDVSSEWLLRGKGRVCNSSSSISSDVLVEELKMENNLLKRKIQVLQELLEFKMEKIRAENGNIKK
;
A
#
# COMPACT_ATOMS: atom_id res chain seq x y z
N MET A 1 12.72 -23.88 -21.36
CA MET A 1 11.37 -23.28 -21.27
C MET A 1 11.21 -22.81 -19.84
N HIS A 2 11.02 -21.52 -19.59
CA HIS A 2 10.75 -21.05 -18.24
C HIS A 2 9.38 -21.58 -17.81
N ASP A 3 9.33 -22.17 -16.63
CA ASP A 3 8.07 -22.60 -16.05
C ASP A 3 7.18 -21.38 -15.74
N ILE A 4 5.87 -21.50 -15.99
CA ILE A 4 4.90 -20.40 -15.91
C ILE A 4 4.79 -19.83 -14.48
N VAL A 5 4.97 -20.68 -13.46
CA VAL A 5 4.97 -20.25 -12.05
C VAL A 5 6.18 -19.37 -11.79
N THR A 6 7.33 -19.76 -12.35
CA THR A 6 8.57 -19.00 -12.24
C THR A 6 8.47 -17.63 -12.91
N GLN A 7 7.82 -17.55 -14.07
CA GLN A 7 7.57 -16.28 -14.77
C GLN A 7 6.68 -15.35 -13.94
N ARG A 8 5.56 -15.86 -13.40
CA ARG A 8 4.65 -15.09 -12.54
C ARG A 8 5.32 -14.63 -11.25
N LEU A 9 6.15 -15.48 -10.65
CA LEU A 9 6.91 -15.12 -9.47
C LEU A 9 7.86 -13.97 -9.77
N ASN A 10 8.62 -14.03 -10.86
CA ASN A 10 9.51 -12.93 -11.25
C ASN A 10 8.75 -11.64 -11.53
N GLN A 11 7.58 -11.72 -12.17
CA GLN A 11 6.71 -10.56 -12.35
C GLN A 11 6.30 -9.95 -11.01
N PHE A 12 5.84 -10.78 -10.06
CA PHE A 12 5.44 -10.34 -8.73
C PHE A 12 6.58 -9.68 -7.96
N LEU A 13 7.80 -10.24 -8.03
CA LEU A 13 8.98 -9.67 -7.39
C LEU A 13 9.32 -8.29 -7.94
N VAL A 14 9.23 -8.10 -9.26
CA VAL A 14 9.43 -6.80 -9.90
C VAL A 14 8.36 -5.80 -9.44
N GLU A 15 7.09 -6.18 -9.41
CA GLU A 15 5.98 -5.33 -8.97
C GLU A 15 6.11 -4.89 -7.50
N LYS A 16 6.63 -5.78 -6.63
CA LYS A 16 6.86 -5.51 -5.20
C LYS A 16 8.25 -4.92 -4.91
N ASN A 17 9.07 -4.69 -5.93
CA ASN A 17 10.46 -4.23 -5.79
C ASN A 17 11.30 -5.10 -4.84
N ILE A 18 11.11 -6.43 -4.91
CA ILE A 18 11.85 -7.42 -4.11
C ILE A 18 12.98 -7.99 -4.97
N THR A 19 14.21 -7.88 -4.47
CA THR A 19 15.40 -8.41 -5.14
C THR A 19 15.60 -9.90 -4.85
N TYR A 20 16.34 -10.61 -5.72
CA TYR A 20 16.72 -12.01 -5.44
C TYR A 20 17.57 -12.15 -4.18
N LYS A 21 18.41 -11.17 -3.88
CA LYS A 21 19.19 -11.13 -2.64
C LYS A 21 18.28 -11.11 -1.41
N GLU A 22 17.29 -10.22 -1.38
CA GLU A 22 16.32 -10.14 -0.29
C GLU A 22 15.53 -11.43 -0.14
N LEU A 23 14.94 -11.93 -1.24
CA LEU A 23 14.17 -13.18 -1.22
C LEU A 23 15.02 -14.37 -0.75
N SER A 24 16.29 -14.45 -1.18
CA SER A 24 17.22 -15.50 -0.78
C SER A 24 17.49 -15.49 0.72
N GLY A 25 17.60 -14.30 1.32
CA GLY A 25 17.70 -14.12 2.77
C GLY A 25 16.43 -14.55 3.49
N MET A 26 15.24 -14.25 2.96
CA MET A 26 13.96 -14.62 3.57
C MET A 26 13.76 -16.14 3.63
N ILE A 27 14.14 -16.86 2.57
CA ILE A 27 13.96 -18.33 2.48
C ILE A 27 15.19 -19.13 2.92
N LEU A 28 16.24 -18.46 3.45
CA LEU A 28 17.50 -19.07 3.89
C LEU A 28 18.18 -19.91 2.79
N MET A 29 18.23 -19.39 1.57
CA MET A 29 18.88 -20.01 0.42
C MET A 29 19.99 -19.10 -0.11
N SER A 30 21.04 -19.65 -0.71
CA SER A 30 22.02 -18.80 -1.40
C SER A 30 21.39 -18.12 -2.63
N GLU A 31 21.68 -16.82 -2.81
CA GLU A 31 21.19 -16.02 -3.93
C GLU A 31 21.48 -16.69 -5.28
N THR A 32 22.67 -17.27 -5.44
CA THR A 32 23.06 -18.00 -6.67
C THR A 32 22.15 -19.20 -6.93
N SER A 33 21.78 -19.96 -5.90
CA SER A 33 20.91 -21.13 -6.05
C SER A 33 19.49 -20.71 -6.39
N LEU A 34 18.98 -19.67 -5.72
CA LEU A 34 17.66 -19.11 -5.99
C LEU A 34 17.60 -18.55 -7.41
N CYS A 35 18.61 -17.76 -7.82
CA CYS A 35 18.70 -17.19 -9.16
C CYS A 35 18.65 -18.29 -10.22
N ARG A 36 19.43 -19.37 -10.08
CA ARG A 36 19.39 -20.50 -11.03
C ARG A 36 18.01 -21.15 -11.14
N LYS A 37 17.23 -21.20 -10.05
CA LYS A 37 15.85 -21.70 -10.06
C LYS A 37 14.91 -20.74 -10.76
N LEU A 38 14.99 -19.45 -10.44
CA LEU A 38 14.11 -18.42 -10.98
C LEU A 38 14.41 -18.04 -12.45
N THR A 39 15.65 -18.25 -12.89
CA THR A 39 16.06 -18.11 -14.30
C THR A 39 15.91 -19.41 -15.09
N GLY A 40 15.31 -20.47 -14.52
CA GLY A 40 15.05 -21.71 -15.25
C GLY A 40 16.29 -22.54 -15.59
N SER A 41 17.47 -22.17 -15.09
CA SER A 41 18.70 -22.99 -15.20
C SER A 41 18.65 -24.24 -14.31
N ARG A 42 17.74 -24.26 -13.32
CA ARG A 42 17.39 -25.39 -12.47
C ARG A 42 15.88 -25.37 -12.24
N SER A 43 15.27 -26.54 -12.06
CA SER A 43 13.85 -26.61 -11.70
C SER A 43 13.57 -25.99 -10.32
N LEU A 44 12.43 -25.31 -10.23
CA LEU A 44 11.86 -24.86 -8.96
C LEU A 44 11.18 -26.06 -8.30
N ASP A 45 11.72 -26.53 -7.17
CA ASP A 45 11.12 -27.61 -6.41
C ASP A 45 10.01 -27.12 -5.49
N LEU A 46 9.14 -28.05 -5.11
CA LEU A 46 7.99 -27.79 -4.25
C LEU A 46 8.39 -27.18 -2.90
N HIS A 47 9.48 -27.64 -2.29
CA HIS A 47 9.92 -27.13 -1.00
C HIS A 47 10.28 -25.65 -1.10
N THR A 48 11.06 -25.27 -2.12
CA THR A 48 11.42 -23.88 -2.39
C THR A 48 10.18 -23.02 -2.64
N LEU A 49 9.22 -23.51 -3.43
CA LEU A 49 7.98 -22.80 -3.72
C LEU A 49 7.14 -22.57 -2.45
N ILE A 50 7.02 -23.58 -1.58
CA ILE A 50 6.34 -23.46 -0.30
C ILE A 50 7.02 -22.40 0.57
N SER A 51 8.36 -22.42 0.68
CA SER A 51 9.10 -21.41 1.44
C SER A 51 8.87 -20.00 0.91
N ILE A 52 8.86 -19.81 -0.41
CA ILE A 52 8.62 -18.51 -1.04
C ILE A 52 7.20 -18.00 -0.72
N VAL A 53 6.18 -18.84 -0.89
CA VAL A 53 4.78 -18.46 -0.60
C VAL A 53 4.58 -18.16 0.89
N ALA A 54 5.25 -18.88 1.78
CA ALA A 54 5.20 -18.62 3.22
C ALA A 54 5.83 -17.27 3.60
N CYS A 55 6.92 -16.87 2.94
CA CYS A 55 7.59 -15.59 3.18
C CYS A 55 6.92 -14.40 2.48
N LEU A 56 6.10 -14.65 1.45
CA LEU A 56 5.39 -13.64 0.67
C LEU A 56 3.87 -13.82 0.83
N PRO A 57 3.28 -13.58 2.03
CA PRO A 57 1.86 -13.86 2.29
C PRO A 57 0.91 -13.05 1.38
N ASP A 58 1.40 -11.93 0.86
CA ASP A 58 0.72 -11.10 -0.12
C ASP A 58 0.47 -11.83 -1.44
N VAL A 59 1.27 -12.83 -1.84
CA VAL A 59 1.08 -13.48 -3.15
C VAL A 59 -0.05 -14.49 -3.09
N SER A 60 -1.00 -14.42 -4.03
CA SER A 60 -2.05 -15.44 -4.14
C SER A 60 -1.49 -16.73 -4.72
N SER A 61 -1.57 -17.82 -3.95
CA SER A 61 -1.16 -19.15 -4.42
C SER A 61 -2.00 -19.64 -5.60
N GLU A 62 -3.28 -19.28 -5.66
CA GLU A 62 -4.17 -19.64 -6.78
C GLU A 62 -3.77 -18.91 -8.07
N TRP A 63 -3.44 -17.61 -8.00
CA TRP A 63 -2.93 -16.88 -9.16
C TRP A 63 -1.54 -17.38 -9.57
N LEU A 64 -0.65 -17.59 -8.60
CA LEU A 64 0.71 -18.04 -8.85
C LEU A 64 0.71 -19.41 -9.58
N LEU A 65 -0.06 -20.38 -9.09
CA LEU A 65 -0.09 -21.74 -9.63
C LEU A 65 -1.00 -21.87 -10.86
N ARG A 66 -2.23 -21.36 -10.80
CA ARG A 66 -3.25 -21.59 -11.84
C ARG A 66 -3.43 -20.41 -12.80
N GLY A 67 -2.95 -19.22 -12.46
CA GLY A 67 -3.14 -18.01 -13.25
C GLY A 67 -4.55 -17.44 -13.14
N LYS A 68 -5.29 -17.81 -12.10
CA LYS A 68 -6.68 -17.38 -11.87
C LYS A 68 -6.76 -16.56 -10.60
N GLY A 69 -7.68 -15.60 -10.59
CA GLY A 69 -7.91 -14.74 -9.44
C GLY A 69 -6.95 -13.55 -9.35
N ARG A 70 -6.91 -12.92 -8.18
CA ARG A 70 -6.10 -11.73 -7.93
C ARG A 70 -4.65 -12.09 -7.67
N VAL A 71 -3.72 -11.24 -8.12
CA VAL A 71 -2.27 -11.39 -7.90
C VAL A 71 -1.95 -11.37 -6.41
N CYS A 72 -2.52 -10.41 -5.67
CA CYS A 72 -2.31 -10.27 -4.24
C CYS A 72 -3.49 -10.82 -3.42
N ASN A 73 -3.18 -11.58 -2.36
CA ASN A 73 -4.06 -11.76 -1.22
C ASN A 73 -4.10 -10.40 -0.51
N SER A 74 -5.18 -9.67 -0.70
CA SER A 74 -5.42 -8.41 0.01
C SER A 74 -5.51 -8.69 1.52
N SER A 75 -4.37 -8.66 2.23
CA SER A 75 -4.32 -8.50 3.67
C SER A 75 -4.56 -7.01 3.95
N SER A 76 -5.81 -6.68 4.31
CA SER A 76 -6.21 -5.35 4.83
C SER A 76 -6.15 -4.13 3.90
N SER A 77 -6.58 -4.26 2.64
CA SER A 77 -7.15 -3.06 1.99
C SER A 77 -8.51 -2.81 2.63
N ILE A 78 -8.58 -1.90 3.61
CA ILE A 78 -9.83 -1.24 4.00
C ILE A 78 -10.55 -0.93 2.68
N SER A 79 -11.79 -1.40 2.52
CA SER A 79 -12.54 -1.23 1.28
C SER A 79 -12.40 0.22 0.84
N SER A 80 -12.08 0.47 -0.43
CA SER A 80 -11.91 1.84 -0.93
C SER A 80 -13.13 2.71 -0.61
N ASP A 81 -14.32 2.11 -0.53
CA ASP A 81 -15.55 2.78 -0.10
C ASP A 81 -15.51 3.25 1.35
N VAL A 82 -14.95 2.46 2.27
CA VAL A 82 -14.81 2.82 3.68
C VAL A 82 -13.80 3.96 3.86
N LEU A 83 -12.67 3.90 3.15
CA LEU A 83 -11.67 4.97 3.18
C LEU A 83 -12.23 6.28 2.59
N VAL A 84 -13.02 6.17 1.51
CA VAL A 84 -13.69 7.33 0.90
C VAL A 84 -14.70 7.96 1.86
N GLU A 85 -15.49 7.17 2.59
CA GLU A 85 -16.42 7.70 3.58
C GLU A 85 -15.71 8.34 4.77
N GLU A 86 -14.60 7.77 5.24
CA GLU A 86 -13.80 8.33 6.32
C GLU A 86 -13.18 9.68 5.93
N LEU A 87 -12.61 9.77 4.72
CA LEU A 87 -12.09 11.02 4.16
C LEU A 87 -13.17 12.08 3.91
N LYS A 88 -14.40 11.66 3.55
CA LYS A 88 -15.54 12.58 3.43
C LYS A 88 -15.95 13.13 4.80
N MET A 89 -16.00 12.29 5.83
CA MET A 89 -16.32 12.71 7.19
C MET A 89 -15.28 13.71 7.71
N GLU A 90 -14.00 13.42 7.52
CA GLU A 90 -12.92 14.32 7.94
C GLU A 90 -12.98 15.67 7.20
N ASN A 91 -13.21 15.65 5.88
CA ASN A 91 -13.41 16.88 5.09
C ASN A 91 -14.58 17.72 5.58
N ASN A 92 -15.71 17.08 5.92
CA ASN A 92 -16.87 17.80 6.46
C ASN A 92 -16.57 18.45 7.81
N LEU A 93 -15.80 17.77 8.68
CA LEU A 93 -15.38 18.35 9.96
C LEU A 93 -14.43 19.54 9.76
N LEU A 94 -13.46 19.41 8.85
CA LEU A 94 -12.54 20.50 8.52
C LEU A 94 -13.28 21.72 7.98
N LYS A 95 -14.26 21.53 7.08
CA LYS A 95 -15.10 22.63 6.57
C LYS A 95 -15.85 23.36 7.68
N ARG A 96 -16.43 22.63 8.64
CA ARG A 96 -17.09 23.25 9.81
C ARG A 96 -16.12 24.05 10.68
N LYS A 97 -14.92 23.52 10.95
CA LYS A 97 -13.88 24.23 11.71
C LYS A 97 -13.47 25.52 11.03
N ILE A 98 -13.30 25.49 9.70
CA ILE A 98 -12.96 26.68 8.90
C ILE A 98 -14.08 27.73 9.01
N GLN A 99 -15.34 27.33 8.89
CA GLN A 99 -16.47 28.25 9.02
C GLN A 99 -16.50 28.96 10.37
N VAL A 100 -16.37 28.21 11.48
CA VAL A 100 -16.37 28.80 12.83
C VAL A 100 -15.20 29.77 13.02
N LEU A 101 -14.03 29.46 12.47
CA LEU A 101 -12.87 30.36 12.52
C LEU A 101 -13.11 31.65 11.73
N GLN A 102 -13.82 31.59 10.61
CA GLN A 102 -14.19 32.77 9.83
C GLN A 102 -15.17 33.66 10.60
N GLU A 103 -16.21 33.07 11.21
CA GLU A 103 -17.18 33.81 12.03
C GLU A 103 -16.51 34.50 13.23
N LEU A 104 -15.59 33.80 13.92
CA LEU A 104 -14.82 34.38 15.03
C LEU A 104 -13.91 35.53 14.58
N LEU A 105 -13.34 35.42 13.38
CA LEU A 105 -12.50 36.47 12.80
C LEU A 105 -13.32 37.72 12.49
N GLU A 106 -14.49 37.55 11.86
CA GLU A 106 -15.42 38.65 11.58
C GLU A 106 -15.85 39.34 12.87
N PHE A 107 -16.22 38.57 13.89
CA PHE A 107 -16.58 39.11 15.19
C PHE A 107 -15.45 39.94 15.82
N LYS A 108 -14.20 39.44 15.76
CA LYS A 108 -13.02 40.19 16.24
C LYS A 108 -12.79 41.47 15.45
N MET A 109 -12.94 41.44 14.13
CA MET A 109 -12.78 42.62 13.28
C MET A 109 -13.82 43.70 13.60
N GLU A 110 -15.08 43.30 13.83
CA GLU A 110 -16.14 44.24 14.19
C GLU A 110 -15.89 44.90 15.56
N LYS A 111 -15.42 44.12 16.54
CA LYS A 111 -15.05 44.65 17.85
C LYS A 111 -13.91 45.68 17.76
N ILE A 112 -12.87 45.38 16.98
CA ILE A 112 -11.74 46.31 16.75
C ILE A 112 -12.24 47.60 16.07
N ARG A 113 -13.17 47.50 15.12
CA ARG A 113 -13.76 48.66 14.44
C ARG A 113 -14.54 49.55 15.42
N ALA A 114 -15.34 48.95 16.31
CA ALA A 114 -16.10 49.67 17.33
C ALA A 114 -15.18 50.38 18.35
N GLU A 115 -14.13 49.70 18.82
CA GLU A 115 -13.15 50.27 19.76
C GLU A 115 -12.38 51.45 19.14
N ASN A 116 -11.93 51.32 17.88
CA ASN A 116 -11.23 52.39 17.17
C ASN A 116 -12.13 53.61 16.83
N GLY A 117 -13.44 53.41 16.68
CA GLY A 117 -14.41 54.49 16.47
C GLY A 117 -14.65 55.35 17.71
N ASN A 118 -14.56 54.75 18.90
CA ASN A 118 -14.74 55.45 20.18
C ASN A 118 -13.51 56.28 20.60
N ILE A 119 -12.32 55.98 20.09
CA ILE A 119 -11.08 56.73 20.41
C ILE A 119 -11.01 58.08 19.65
N LYS A 120 -11.83 58.28 18.61
CA LYS A 120 -11.84 59.49 17.76
C LYS A 120 -12.92 60.52 18.14
N LYS A 121 -13.65 60.35 19.24
CA LYS A 121 -14.59 61.34 19.80
C LYS A 121 -14.07 61.87 21.12
#